data_AF-A0A915Z7G1-F1
#
_entry.id   AF-A0A915Z7G1-F1
#
_cell.length_a   1.000
_cell.length_b   1.000
_cell.length_c   1.000
_cell.angle_alpha   90.00
_cell.angle_beta   90.00
_cell.angle_gamma   90.00
#
_symmetry.space_group_name_H-M   'P 1'
#
loop_
_entity.id
_entity.type
_entity.pdbx_description
1 polymer ?
#
loop_
_entity_poly.entity_id
_entity_poly.type
_entity_poly.pdbx_seq_one_letter_code
_entity_poly.pdbx_strand_id
1 'polypeptide(L)'
;MQKKQGKKQVKQENRPIKKVAWSEEDEEHRQNLIKCAERYAEARQKVLSIPGTSVIEDIQYAMALVYEEYKANTWPDRFKHKYDLSLAESPLKEAIVAARIMEEFSDLTTVLHRDLNYNWHWAVNEAGEILDKAIGYNNHLEEYDSTEDDE
;
A
#
# COMPACT_ATOMS: atom_id res chain seq x y z
N MET A 1 -6.79 51.60 -30.24
CA MET A 1 -5.54 50.83 -30.45
C MET A 1 -5.23 50.03 -29.19
N GLN A 2 -5.35 48.70 -29.26
CA GLN A 2 -5.17 47.77 -28.16
C GLN A 2 -3.68 47.54 -27.90
N LYS A 3 -3.19 47.73 -26.66
CA LYS A 3 -1.91 47.19 -26.20
C LYS A 3 -2.15 45.82 -25.58
N LYS A 4 -1.90 44.75 -26.35
CA LYS A 4 -1.82 43.38 -25.82
C LYS A 4 -0.57 43.30 -24.94
N GLN A 5 -0.76 43.30 -23.61
CA GLN A 5 0.30 42.91 -22.69
C GLN A 5 0.48 41.39 -22.77
N GLY A 6 1.67 40.98 -23.18
CA GLY A 6 2.05 39.58 -23.32
C GLY A 6 1.92 38.84 -21.99
N LYS A 7 1.27 37.68 -22.03
CA LYS A 7 1.32 36.69 -20.96
C LYS A 7 2.80 36.30 -20.79
N LYS A 8 3.42 36.74 -19.69
CA LYS A 8 4.66 36.14 -19.21
C LYS A 8 4.33 34.69 -18.87
N GLN A 9 4.78 33.76 -19.70
CA GLN A 9 4.89 32.35 -19.31
C GLN A 9 5.81 32.33 -18.09
N VAL A 10 5.24 32.03 -16.93
CA VAL A 10 6.02 31.64 -15.77
C VAL A 10 6.77 30.38 -16.19
N LYS A 11 8.08 30.49 -16.39
CA LYS A 11 8.97 29.34 -16.54
C LYS A 11 8.65 28.40 -15.37
N GLN A 12 8.18 27.19 -15.66
CA GLN A 12 8.17 26.12 -14.68
C GLN A 12 9.62 25.90 -14.27
N GLU A 13 10.01 26.47 -13.13
CA GLU A 13 11.32 26.24 -12.53
C GLU A 13 11.49 24.73 -12.32
N ASN A 14 12.67 24.25 -12.70
CA ASN A 14 13.15 22.86 -12.62
C ASN A 14 12.61 22.12 -11.39
N ARG A 15 11.47 21.42 -11.54
CA ARG A 15 11.11 20.40 -10.55
C ARG A 15 12.15 19.29 -10.69
N PRO A 16 12.74 18.81 -9.58
CA PRO A 16 13.64 17.67 -9.65
C PRO A 16 12.89 16.53 -10.36
N ILE A 17 13.54 15.93 -11.36
CA ILE A 17 12.98 14.82 -12.11
C ILE A 17 12.71 13.70 -11.09
N LYS A 18 11.47 13.24 -11.03
CA LYS A 18 11.08 12.16 -10.11
C LYS A 18 11.66 10.85 -10.60
N LYS A 19 12.14 10.01 -9.67
CA LYS A 19 12.61 8.66 -9.99
C LYS A 19 11.45 7.79 -10.48
N VAL A 20 11.70 6.98 -11.51
CA VAL A 20 10.72 6.05 -12.14
C VAL A 20 11.31 4.65 -12.32
N ALA A 21 12.38 4.36 -11.58
CA ALA A 21 13.04 3.08 -11.47
C ALA A 21 13.85 3.10 -10.18
N TRP A 22 14.05 1.94 -9.56
CA TRP A 22 14.84 1.81 -8.34
C TRP A 22 16.24 2.39 -8.49
N SER A 23 16.67 3.13 -7.46
CA SER A 23 18.06 3.56 -7.27
C SER A 23 18.76 2.60 -6.32
N GLU A 24 20.05 2.34 -6.56
CA GLU A 24 20.87 1.50 -5.68
C GLU A 24 20.91 2.01 -4.23
N GLU A 25 20.84 3.33 -4.04
CA GLU A 25 20.83 3.98 -2.72
C GLU A 25 19.58 3.64 -1.90
N ASP A 26 18.48 3.25 -2.57
CA ASP A 26 17.19 2.97 -1.95
C ASP A 26 16.94 1.45 -1.74
N GLU A 27 17.95 0.61 -1.97
CA GLU A 27 17.81 -0.86 -1.87
C GLU A 27 17.38 -1.32 -0.47
N GLU A 28 17.85 -0.66 0.59
CA GLU A 28 17.39 -0.96 1.96
C GLU A 28 15.87 -0.76 2.10
N HIS A 29 15.35 0.34 1.55
CA HIS A 29 13.91 0.63 1.58
C HIS A 29 13.12 -0.39 0.76
N ARG A 30 13.64 -0.77 -0.42
CA ARG A 30 13.07 -1.81 -1.26
C ARG A 30 12.99 -3.16 -0.51
N GLN A 31 14.05 -3.55 0.19
CA GLN A 31 14.06 -4.77 1.00
C GLN A 31 13.07 -4.71 2.17
N ASN A 32 12.89 -3.54 2.79
CA ASN A 32 11.90 -3.36 3.86
C ASN A 32 10.46 -3.51 3.32
N LEU A 33 10.17 -2.96 2.14
CA LEU A 33 8.89 -3.17 1.45
C LEU A 33 8.62 -4.66 1.16
N ILE A 34 9.60 -5.38 0.62
CA ILE A 34 9.49 -6.82 0.32
C ILE A 34 9.21 -7.62 1.60
N LYS A 35 10.02 -7.43 2.65
CA LYS A 35 9.83 -8.12 3.93
C LYS A 35 8.48 -7.81 4.58
N CYS A 36 8.01 -6.57 4.45
CA CYS A 36 6.69 -6.17 4.95
C CYS A 36 5.56 -6.87 4.17
N ALA A 37 5.66 -6.94 2.85
CA ALA A 37 4.71 -7.67 2.01
C ALA A 37 4.67 -9.18 2.32
N GLU A 38 5.82 -9.81 2.52
CA GLU A 38 5.92 -11.22 2.93
C GLU A 38 5.26 -11.46 4.30
N ARG A 39 5.55 -10.60 5.29
CA ARG A 39 4.89 -10.63 6.61
C ARG A 39 3.37 -10.48 6.48
N TYR A 40 2.91 -9.59 5.59
CA TYR A 40 1.48 -9.42 5.34
C TYR A 40 0.87 -10.68 4.73
N ALA A 41 1.53 -11.30 3.75
CA ALA A 41 1.08 -12.53 3.14
C ALA A 41 0.94 -13.66 4.17
N GLU A 42 1.91 -13.83 5.07
CA GLU A 42 1.83 -14.79 6.17
C GLU A 42 0.66 -14.50 7.12
N ALA A 43 0.48 -13.23 7.51
CA ALA A 43 -0.62 -12.83 8.38
C ALA A 43 -1.99 -13.06 7.72
N ARG A 44 -2.10 -12.76 6.42
CA ARG A 44 -3.27 -13.02 5.59
C ARG A 44 -3.60 -14.52 5.52
N GLN A 45 -2.60 -15.37 5.37
CA GLN A 45 -2.78 -16.83 5.38
C GLN A 45 -3.26 -17.36 6.75
N LYS A 46 -2.82 -16.75 7.85
CA LYS A 46 -3.34 -17.10 9.18
C LYS A 46 -4.82 -16.77 9.30
N VAL A 47 -5.27 -15.61 8.82
CA VAL A 47 -6.71 -15.28 8.77
C VAL A 47 -7.46 -16.31 7.92
N LEU A 48 -6.98 -16.61 6.70
CA LEU A 48 -7.59 -17.63 5.80
C LEU A 48 -7.76 -19.00 6.45
N SER A 49 -6.84 -19.39 7.32
CA SER A 49 -6.84 -20.71 7.93
C SER A 49 -7.95 -20.91 8.97
N ILE A 50 -8.64 -19.84 9.38
CA ILE A 50 -9.67 -19.89 10.42
C ILE A 50 -11.05 -20.15 9.77
N PRO A 51 -11.79 -21.19 10.20
CA PRO A 51 -13.11 -21.47 9.63
C PRO A 51 -14.08 -20.31 9.81
N GLY A 52 -14.80 -19.96 8.73
CA GLY A 52 -15.84 -18.94 8.75
C GLY A 52 -15.34 -17.50 8.56
N THR A 53 -14.05 -17.28 8.31
CA THR A 53 -13.51 -15.94 7.98
C THR A 53 -13.60 -15.62 6.50
N SER A 54 -13.72 -14.33 6.21
CA SER A 54 -13.58 -13.70 4.90
C SER A 54 -12.41 -12.73 4.96
N VAL A 55 -11.27 -13.10 4.39
CA VAL A 55 -10.02 -12.30 4.49
C VAL A 55 -10.21 -10.83 4.15
N ILE A 56 -10.94 -10.56 3.06
CA ILE A 56 -11.12 -9.19 2.59
C ILE A 56 -11.93 -8.42 3.63
N GLU A 57 -13.08 -8.97 4.05
CA GLU A 57 -13.98 -8.30 4.99
C GLU A 57 -13.38 -8.19 6.40
N ASP A 58 -12.76 -9.25 6.91
CA ASP A 58 -12.18 -9.29 8.25
C ASP A 58 -10.97 -8.36 8.37
N ILE A 59 -10.06 -8.35 7.38
CA ILE A 59 -8.92 -7.43 7.39
C ILE A 59 -9.39 -5.98 7.19
N GLN A 60 -10.35 -5.73 6.29
CA GLN A 60 -10.89 -4.38 6.11
C GLN A 60 -11.58 -3.85 7.37
N TYR A 61 -12.34 -4.70 8.06
CA TYR A 61 -12.94 -4.35 9.33
C TYR A 61 -11.86 -4.06 10.39
N ALA A 62 -10.84 -4.90 10.49
CA ALA A 62 -9.72 -4.68 11.39
C ALA A 62 -8.94 -3.37 11.08
N MET A 63 -8.75 -3.03 9.80
CA MET A 63 -8.17 -1.74 9.39
C MET A 63 -8.99 -0.55 9.87
N ALA A 64 -10.33 -0.64 9.82
CA ALA A 64 -11.19 0.41 10.35
C ALA A 64 -11.02 0.57 11.87
N LEU A 65 -10.86 -0.52 12.61
CA LEU A 65 -10.60 -0.48 14.06
C LEU A 65 -9.22 0.10 14.39
N VAL A 66 -8.18 -0.31 13.68
CA VAL A 66 -6.82 0.26 13.81
C VAL A 66 -6.85 1.76 13.51
N TYR A 67 -7.62 2.21 12.52
CA TYR A 67 -7.78 3.63 12.22
C TYR A 67 -8.52 4.40 13.34
N GLU A 68 -9.53 3.81 13.99
CA GLU A 68 -10.16 4.42 15.17
C GLU A 68 -9.16 4.57 16.34
N GLU A 69 -8.31 3.56 16.58
CA GLU A 69 -7.23 3.61 17.55
C GLU A 69 -6.21 4.71 17.21
N TYR A 70 -5.78 4.79 15.94
CA TYR A 70 -4.89 5.83 15.43
C TYR A 70 -5.44 7.24 15.68
N LYS A 71 -6.72 7.48 15.39
CA LYS A 71 -7.35 8.79 15.62
C LYS A 71 -7.36 9.18 17.08
N ALA A 72 -7.68 8.25 17.98
CA ALA A 72 -7.67 8.48 19.42
C ALA A 72 -6.26 8.77 19.94
N ASN A 73 -5.26 8.06 19.45
CA ASN A 73 -3.86 8.29 19.79
C ASN A 73 -3.34 9.65 19.27
N THR A 74 -3.73 10.02 18.05
CA THR A 74 -3.22 11.23 17.37
C THR A 74 -3.91 12.51 17.86
N TRP A 75 -5.21 12.44 18.16
CA TRP A 75 -6.01 13.59 18.61
C TRP A 75 -6.87 13.25 19.82
N PRO A 76 -6.26 13.02 21.00
CA PRO A 76 -6.96 12.58 22.21
C PRO A 76 -7.99 13.60 22.73
N ASP A 77 -7.80 14.88 22.43
CA ASP A 77 -8.76 15.94 22.78
C ASP A 77 -10.07 15.87 21.97
N ARG A 78 -10.04 15.18 20.82
CA ARG A 78 -11.17 15.07 19.88
C ARG A 78 -11.77 13.68 19.82
N PHE A 79 -10.95 12.65 19.99
CA PHE A 79 -11.37 11.25 19.90
C PHE A 79 -10.96 10.49 21.15
N LYS A 80 -11.87 9.66 21.65
CA LYS A 80 -11.59 8.73 22.75
C LYS A 80 -11.39 7.33 22.18
N HIS A 81 -10.58 6.51 22.86
CA HIS A 81 -10.52 5.08 22.58
C HIS A 81 -11.91 4.47 22.77
N LYS A 82 -12.45 3.89 21.70
CA LYS A 82 -13.74 3.18 21.71
C LYS A 82 -13.58 1.70 22.02
N TYR A 83 -12.44 1.12 21.65
CA TYR A 83 -12.15 -0.30 21.72
C TYR A 83 -10.75 -0.49 22.30
N ASP A 84 -10.59 -1.49 23.16
CA ASP A 84 -9.29 -2.01 23.55
C ASP A 84 -8.96 -3.21 22.64
N LEU A 85 -8.15 -2.95 21.62
CA LEU A 85 -7.80 -3.97 20.62
C LEU A 85 -6.90 -5.07 21.18
N SER A 86 -6.30 -4.87 22.37
CA SER A 86 -5.48 -5.89 23.02
C SER A 86 -6.32 -7.08 23.53
N LEU A 87 -7.63 -6.88 23.70
CA LEU A 87 -8.59 -7.88 24.15
C LEU A 87 -9.24 -8.65 22.98
N ALA A 88 -8.85 -8.38 21.74
CA ALA A 88 -9.43 -9.07 20.59
C ALA A 88 -9.14 -10.59 20.61
N GLU A 89 -10.19 -11.38 20.39
CA GLU A 89 -10.10 -12.83 20.23
C GLU A 89 -10.03 -13.21 18.74
N SER A 90 -9.69 -14.47 18.47
CA SER A 90 -9.67 -15.00 17.10
C SER A 90 -11.09 -15.06 16.52
N PRO A 91 -11.33 -14.67 15.25
CA PRO A 91 -10.33 -14.34 14.21
C PRO A 91 -9.88 -12.87 14.16
N LEU A 92 -10.54 -11.99 14.92
CA LEU A 92 -10.29 -10.55 14.87
C LEU A 92 -8.85 -10.20 15.26
N LYS A 93 -8.28 -10.94 16.22
CA LYS A 93 -6.89 -10.81 16.64
C LYS A 93 -5.91 -10.94 15.46
N GLU A 94 -6.06 -11.99 14.66
CA GLU A 94 -5.21 -12.24 13.49
C GLU A 94 -5.45 -11.18 12.40
N ALA A 95 -6.70 -10.77 12.19
CA ALA A 95 -7.04 -9.71 11.25
C ALA A 95 -6.43 -8.36 11.64
N ILE A 96 -6.38 -8.01 12.92
CA ILE A 96 -5.70 -6.80 13.44
C ILE A 96 -4.20 -6.84 13.16
N VAL A 97 -3.56 -8.00 13.32
CA VAL A 97 -2.14 -8.16 12.96
C VAL A 97 -1.92 -7.89 11.47
N ALA A 98 -2.75 -8.49 10.60
CA ALA A 98 -2.65 -8.25 9.16
C ALA A 98 -2.92 -6.77 8.79
N ALA A 99 -3.91 -6.14 9.42
CA ALA A 99 -4.25 -4.74 9.21
C ALA A 99 -3.09 -3.78 9.58
N ARG A 100 -2.42 -4.03 10.72
CA ARG A 100 -1.25 -3.23 11.13
C ARG A 100 -0.06 -3.38 10.18
N ILE A 101 0.16 -4.58 9.64
CA ILE A 101 1.22 -4.78 8.63
C ILE A 101 0.85 -4.05 7.33
N MET A 102 -0.42 -4.04 6.94
CA MET A 102 -0.88 -3.28 5.77
C MET A 102 -0.71 -1.76 5.96
N GLU A 103 -0.92 -1.24 7.18
CA GLU A 103 -0.62 0.15 7.53
C GLU A 103 0.89 0.43 7.38
N GLU A 104 1.76 -0.42 7.96
CA GLU A 104 3.22 -0.33 7.81
C GLU A 104 3.64 -0.34 6.33
N PHE A 105 3.03 -1.19 5.51
CA PHE A 105 3.28 -1.25 4.07
C PHE A 105 2.87 0.05 3.35
N SER A 106 1.74 0.65 3.75
CA SER A 106 1.27 1.93 3.22
C SER A 106 2.21 3.09 3.58
N ASP A 107 2.74 3.08 4.81
CA ASP A 107 3.72 4.07 5.26
C ASP A 107 5.04 3.95 4.49
N LEU A 108 5.55 2.72 4.31
CA LEU A 108 6.73 2.47 3.48
C LEU A 108 6.52 2.90 2.02
N THR A 109 5.34 2.68 1.47
CA THR A 109 5.00 3.16 0.11
C THR A 109 4.97 4.69 0.06
N THR A 110 4.54 5.34 1.15
CA THR A 110 4.50 6.80 1.25
C THR A 110 5.90 7.43 1.32
N VAL A 111 6.86 6.76 1.93
CA VAL A 111 8.27 7.21 1.98
C VAL A 111 8.87 7.31 0.57
N LEU A 112 8.50 6.41 -0.36
CA LEU A 112 9.00 6.44 -1.74
C LEU A 112 8.74 7.81 -2.41
N HIS A 113 7.50 8.31 -2.35
CA HIS A 113 7.15 9.54 -3.05
C HIS A 113 7.43 10.81 -2.25
N ARG A 114 7.35 10.76 -0.90
CA ARG A 114 7.56 11.94 -0.05
C ARG A 114 9.03 12.22 0.19
N ASP A 115 9.80 11.17 0.50
CA ASP A 115 11.15 11.32 1.05
C ASP A 115 12.22 10.91 0.03
N LEU A 116 11.95 9.86 -0.76
CA LEU A 116 12.91 9.33 -1.75
C LEU A 116 12.69 9.88 -3.17
N ASN A 117 11.76 10.82 -3.35
CA ASN A 117 11.48 11.54 -4.60
C ASN A 117 11.10 10.66 -5.81
N TYR A 118 10.43 9.53 -5.58
CA TYR A 118 9.84 8.74 -6.64
C TYR A 118 8.55 9.37 -7.19
N ASN A 119 8.22 9.03 -8.44
CA ASN A 119 6.92 9.33 -9.00
C ASN A 119 5.84 8.57 -8.21
N TRP A 120 4.75 9.26 -7.83
CA TRP A 120 3.68 8.66 -7.04
C TRP A 120 3.02 7.45 -7.73
N HIS A 121 2.71 7.56 -9.03
CA HIS A 121 2.11 6.46 -9.77
C HIS A 121 3.07 5.28 -9.88
N TRP A 122 4.36 5.57 -10.10
CA TRP A 122 5.37 4.53 -10.13
C TRP A 122 5.51 3.84 -8.76
N ALA A 123 5.59 4.61 -7.67
CA ALA A 123 5.74 4.08 -6.32
C ALA A 123 4.57 3.18 -5.91
N VAL A 124 3.34 3.60 -6.20
CA VAL A 124 2.13 2.80 -5.92
C VAL A 124 2.10 1.53 -6.78
N ASN A 125 2.43 1.62 -8.07
CA ASN A 125 2.46 0.46 -8.95
C ASN A 125 3.51 -0.56 -8.53
N GLU A 126 4.73 -0.09 -8.25
CA GLU A 126 5.85 -0.95 -7.86
C GLU A 126 5.60 -1.62 -6.49
N ALA A 127 5.08 -0.87 -5.51
CA ALA A 127 4.67 -1.44 -4.24
C ALA A 127 3.53 -2.47 -4.45
N GLY A 128 2.54 -2.16 -5.29
CA GLY A 128 1.47 -3.09 -5.65
C GLY A 128 2.01 -4.40 -6.22
N GLU A 129 2.92 -4.34 -7.19
CA GLU A 129 3.57 -5.52 -7.77
C GLU A 129 4.35 -6.36 -6.75
N ILE A 130 5.03 -5.72 -5.79
CA ILE A 130 5.71 -6.41 -4.68
C ILE A 130 4.68 -7.13 -3.80
N LEU A 131 3.57 -6.46 -3.46
CA LEU A 131 2.52 -7.01 -2.64
C LEU A 131 1.85 -8.20 -3.34
N ASP A 132 1.44 -8.04 -4.60
CA ASP A 132 0.78 -9.06 -5.42
C ASP A 132 1.62 -10.33 -5.53
N LYS A 133 2.93 -10.18 -5.76
CA LYS A 133 3.88 -11.31 -5.75
C LYS A 133 3.91 -12.02 -4.41
N ALA A 134 3.96 -11.27 -3.30
CA ALA A 134 4.01 -11.87 -1.96
C ALA A 134 2.72 -12.65 -1.61
N ILE A 135 1.55 -12.15 -2.00
CA ILE A 135 0.27 -12.81 -1.74
C ILE A 135 -0.09 -13.91 -2.76
N GLY A 136 0.73 -14.08 -3.81
CA GLY A 136 0.55 -15.10 -4.84
C GLY A 136 -0.44 -14.72 -5.95
N TYR A 137 -0.72 -13.44 -6.15
CA TYR A 137 -1.50 -12.92 -7.29
C TYR A 137 -0.58 -12.66 -8.51
N ASN A 138 0.05 -13.70 -9.07
CA ASN A 138 0.67 -13.73 -10.42
C ASN A 138 1.17 -15.17 -10.71
N ASN A 139 0.96 -15.85 -11.85
CA ASN A 139 0.73 -15.47 -13.26
C ASN A 139 -0.26 -16.45 -13.93
N HIS A 140 -1.57 -16.19 -14.00
CA HIS A 140 -2.49 -16.96 -14.88
C HIS A 140 -3.06 -16.14 -16.04
N LEU A 141 -2.50 -14.96 -16.29
CA LEU A 141 -2.39 -14.43 -17.65
C LEU A 141 -1.16 -15.07 -18.31
N GLU A 142 -1.12 -16.41 -18.35
CA GLU A 142 -0.44 -17.03 -19.48
C GLU A 142 -1.19 -16.54 -20.71
N GLU A 143 -0.43 -16.04 -21.69
CA GLU A 143 -0.93 -15.68 -23.00
C GLU A 143 -1.97 -16.70 -23.43
N TYR A 144 -3.21 -16.25 -23.64
CA TYR A 144 -4.10 -16.97 -24.54
C TYR A 144 -3.42 -16.88 -25.91
N ASP A 145 -2.49 -17.81 -26.17
CA ASP A 145 -2.03 -18.11 -27.51
C ASP A 145 -3.25 -18.74 -28.17
N SER A 146 -4.13 -17.88 -28.69
CA SER A 146 -5.16 -18.28 -29.62
C SER A 146 -4.45 -18.66 -30.91
N THR A 147 -3.82 -19.84 -30.93
CA THR A 147 -3.75 -20.61 -32.15
C THR A 147 -5.18 -21.03 -32.45
N GLU A 148 -5.92 -20.13 -33.09
CA GLU A 148 -7.02 -20.54 -33.96
C GLU A 148 -6.39 -21.57 -34.91
N ASP A 149 -6.80 -22.82 -34.75
CA ASP A 149 -6.52 -23.89 -35.68
C ASP A 149 -7.10 -23.49 -37.04
N ASP A 150 -6.26 -22.92 -37.91
CA ASP A 150 -6.44 -22.98 -39.35
C ASP A 150 -6.14 -24.43 -39.77
N GLU A 151 -7.18 -25.27 -39.86
CA GLU A 151 -7.46 -26.26 -40.95
C GLU A 151 -8.64 -27.20 -40.65
#